data_AF-A0AA35XFZ8-F1
#
_entry.id   AF-A0AA35XFZ8-F1
#
_cell.length_a   1.000
_cell.length_b   1.000
_cell.length_c   1.000
_cell.angle_alpha   90.00
_cell.angle_beta   90.00
_cell.angle_gamma   90.00
#
_symmetry.space_group_name_H-M   'P 1'
#
loop_
_entity.id
_entity.type
_entity.pdbx_description
1 polymer ?
#
loop_
_entity_poly.entity_id
_entity_poly.type
_entity_poly.pdbx_seq_one_letter_code
_entity_poly.pdbx_strand_id
1 'polypeptide(L)'
;MRQQSLNYFKNYHRARLEELKIFLETEAWEVCPVRSTFSVHQLREFRFINSAMSAKTISQEGNRSCFTQFSVDGNPFTPSDEIEEEVEEIIDHGGIEDTVSDDEHEEDNVKDDLKHAFVDEDEGKRPPLMQARVFRQRMRSSSSTRGPLLANTTLTVLRFFGHYMRMMNVLKPIAFDVLECLSQLFDYYLFGVYDFFVKDLEYLPDNTQLSSKLLTSLKRISESFIIASEEMTPMASHSTTDDQFKVTKPWVNSAVSLTDGNTLFGLSCRMVAVESLVHLAQQFENLLPYMECMIPESKMSFLRQFVSQTVQTAPELRKPAYHGIAIKALPCDQILQRMVTVKWDIRDIKSQHSSYVDSLVQEFVRYQGRLVAVEKSIKAPAEVPHMLWEGAVIAANRVFVEG
;
A
#
# COMPACT_ATOMS: atom_id res chain seq x y z
N MET A 1 -22.21 -31.91 -3.80
CA MET A 1 -22.19 -30.44 -3.61
C MET A 1 -20.88 -29.97 -2.98
N ARG A 2 -20.53 -30.33 -1.73
CA ARG A 2 -19.27 -29.88 -1.07
C ARG A 2 -18.01 -30.00 -1.92
N GLN A 3 -17.75 -31.18 -2.51
CA GLN A 3 -16.54 -31.38 -3.34
C GLN A 3 -16.52 -30.52 -4.61
N GLN A 4 -17.67 -30.30 -5.25
CA GLN A 4 -17.77 -29.46 -6.45
C GLN A 4 -17.57 -27.99 -6.10
N SER A 5 -18.17 -27.53 -5.00
CA SER A 5 -17.95 -26.17 -4.47
C SER A 5 -16.48 -25.95 -4.11
N LEU A 6 -15.84 -26.94 -3.48
CA LEU A 6 -14.42 -26.88 -3.15
C LEU A 6 -13.58 -26.79 -4.42
N ASN A 7 -13.77 -27.68 -5.39
CA ASN A 7 -13.00 -27.68 -6.64
C ASN A 7 -13.16 -26.36 -7.43
N TYR A 8 -14.39 -25.84 -7.51
CA TYR A 8 -14.65 -24.52 -8.10
C TYR A 8 -13.85 -23.43 -7.38
N PHE A 9 -13.93 -23.40 -6.05
CA PHE A 9 -13.24 -22.41 -5.24
C PHE A 9 -11.72 -22.51 -5.36
N LYS A 10 -11.14 -23.73 -5.40
CA LYS A 10 -9.71 -23.93 -5.61
C LYS A 10 -9.23 -23.31 -6.92
N ASN A 11 -9.98 -23.53 -8.01
CA ASN A 11 -9.67 -22.94 -9.32
C ASN A 11 -9.80 -21.41 -9.29
N TYR A 12 -10.85 -20.88 -8.63
CA TYR A 12 -11.02 -19.45 -8.42
C TYR A 12 -9.84 -18.85 -7.65
N HIS A 13 -9.41 -19.49 -6.56
CA HIS A 13 -8.29 -19.02 -5.74
C HIS A 13 -6.98 -18.99 -6.52
N ARG A 14 -6.68 -20.05 -7.28
CA ARG A 14 -5.50 -20.09 -8.15
C ARG A 14 -5.48 -18.93 -9.14
N ALA A 15 -6.62 -18.65 -9.78
CA ALA A 15 -6.73 -17.51 -10.69
C ALA A 15 -6.48 -16.16 -9.99
N ARG A 16 -7.00 -15.97 -8.77
CA ARG A 16 -6.79 -14.74 -7.99
C ARG A 16 -5.34 -14.58 -7.51
N LEU A 17 -4.63 -15.68 -7.22
CA LEU A 17 -3.21 -15.65 -6.87
C LEU A 17 -2.34 -15.24 -8.06
N GLU A 18 -2.60 -15.80 -9.26
CA GLU A 18 -1.91 -15.38 -10.49
C GLU A 18 -2.19 -13.92 -10.83
N GLU A 19 -3.44 -13.48 -10.65
CA GLU A 19 -3.81 -12.09 -10.85
C GLU A 19 -3.12 -11.15 -9.84
N LEU A 20 -3.07 -11.53 -8.55
CA LEU A 20 -2.35 -10.78 -7.53
C LEU A 20 -0.86 -10.68 -7.84
N LYS A 21 -0.25 -11.78 -8.33
CA LYS A 21 1.13 -11.77 -8.80
C LYS A 21 1.34 -10.75 -9.92
N ILE A 22 0.49 -10.77 -10.94
CA ILE A 22 0.57 -9.82 -12.06
C ILE A 22 0.42 -8.38 -11.56
N PHE A 23 -0.50 -8.12 -10.62
CA PHE A 23 -0.64 -6.79 -10.03
C PHE A 23 0.62 -6.36 -9.27
N LEU A 24 1.21 -7.23 -8.45
CA LEU A 24 2.48 -6.93 -7.77
C LEU A 24 3.64 -6.67 -8.74
N GLU A 25 3.71 -7.40 -9.86
CA GLU A 25 4.75 -7.25 -10.89
C GLU A 25 4.60 -5.99 -11.74
N THR A 26 3.38 -5.46 -11.82
CA THR A 26 3.06 -4.24 -12.59
C THR A 26 2.88 -3.00 -11.71
N GLU A 27 2.82 -3.17 -10.39
CA GLU A 27 2.63 -2.08 -9.43
C GLU A 27 3.78 -1.07 -9.49
N ALA A 28 3.43 0.21 -9.63
CA ALA A 28 4.37 1.33 -9.60
C ALA A 28 4.59 1.85 -8.17
N TRP A 29 3.74 1.41 -7.22
CA TRP A 29 3.75 1.83 -5.81
C TRP A 29 3.54 3.34 -5.66
N GLU A 30 2.62 3.87 -6.48
CA GLU A 30 2.10 5.22 -6.35
C GLU A 30 0.90 5.24 -5.40
N VAL A 31 0.66 6.40 -4.78
CA VAL A 31 -0.47 6.58 -3.87
C VAL A 31 -1.76 6.58 -4.66
N CYS A 32 -2.64 5.62 -4.37
CA CYS A 32 -4.00 5.58 -4.87
C CYS A 32 -4.82 6.71 -4.24
N PRO A 33 -5.52 7.55 -5.03
CA PRO A 33 -6.24 8.71 -4.53
C PRO A 33 -7.57 8.31 -3.86
N VAL A 34 -7.51 7.80 -2.64
CA VAL A 34 -8.71 7.49 -1.82
C VAL A 34 -9.05 8.62 -0.86
N ARG A 35 -10.34 8.76 -0.53
CA ARG A 35 -10.83 9.74 0.47
C ARG A 35 -10.26 9.47 1.87
N SER A 36 -10.14 10.51 2.71
CA SER A 36 -9.72 10.37 4.12
C SER A 36 -10.65 9.54 4.98
N THR A 37 -11.91 9.42 4.60
CA THR A 37 -12.92 8.60 5.26
C THR A 37 -13.02 7.19 4.68
N PHE A 38 -12.02 6.74 3.90
CA PHE A 38 -12.03 5.42 3.30
C PHE A 38 -12.20 4.32 4.36
N SER A 39 -13.15 3.43 4.11
CA SER A 39 -13.38 2.23 4.91
C SER A 39 -13.70 1.07 3.99
N VAL A 40 -13.22 -0.13 4.34
CA VAL A 40 -13.53 -1.36 3.59
C VAL A 40 -15.04 -1.63 3.51
N HIS A 41 -15.84 -1.10 4.43
CA HIS A 41 -17.30 -1.24 4.40
C HIS A 41 -17.97 -0.46 3.25
N GLN A 42 -17.27 0.49 2.64
CA GLN A 42 -17.74 1.23 1.45
C GLN A 42 -17.61 0.39 0.18
N LEU A 43 -16.74 -0.62 0.17
CA LEU A 43 -16.57 -1.53 -0.95
C LEU A 43 -17.79 -2.46 -1.08
N ARG A 44 -18.31 -2.62 -2.30
CA ARG A 44 -19.50 -3.42 -2.61
C ARG A 44 -19.38 -4.85 -2.09
N GLU A 45 -18.18 -5.40 -2.12
CA GLU A 45 -17.88 -6.76 -1.69
C GLU A 45 -18.18 -7.00 -0.21
N PHE A 46 -18.26 -5.94 0.61
CA PHE A 46 -18.54 -6.01 2.05
C PHE A 46 -19.98 -5.60 2.42
N ARG A 47 -20.83 -5.16 1.47
CA ARG A 47 -22.23 -4.73 1.76
C ARG A 47 -23.05 -5.82 2.48
N PHE A 48 -22.79 -7.09 2.19
CA PHE A 48 -23.47 -8.22 2.84
C PHE A 48 -23.26 -8.25 4.37
N ILE A 49 -22.13 -7.72 4.86
CA ILE A 49 -21.81 -7.62 6.28
C ILE A 49 -22.74 -6.60 6.96
N ASN A 50 -22.98 -5.45 6.32
CA ASN A 50 -23.87 -4.41 6.83
C ASN A 50 -25.34 -4.89 6.90
N SER A 51 -25.76 -5.66 5.88
CA SER A 51 -27.08 -6.28 5.85
C SER A 51 -27.27 -7.32 6.97
N ALA A 52 -26.25 -8.15 7.23
CA ALA A 52 -26.27 -9.14 8.32
C ALA A 52 -26.27 -8.49 9.73
N MET A 53 -25.58 -7.36 9.90
CA MET A 53 -25.60 -6.54 11.12
C MET A 53 -26.99 -5.95 11.38
N SER A 54 -27.66 -5.42 10.35
CA SER A 54 -29.00 -4.86 10.47
C SER A 54 -30.04 -5.94 10.77
N ALA A 55 -29.88 -7.15 10.23
CA ALA A 55 -30.77 -8.28 10.47
C ALA A 55 -30.73 -8.81 11.92
N LYS A 56 -29.59 -8.70 12.63
CA LYS A 56 -29.51 -9.07 14.05
C LYS A 56 -30.30 -8.10 14.95
N THR A 57 -30.42 -6.84 14.57
CA THR A 57 -31.20 -5.83 15.31
C THR A 57 -32.71 -5.96 15.06
N ILE A 58 -33.11 -6.51 13.91
CA ILE A 58 -34.52 -6.73 13.51
C ILE A 58 -34.87 -8.23 13.60
N SER A 59 -34.55 -8.86 14.73
CA SER A 59 -34.99 -10.22 15.04
C SER A 59 -36.20 -10.22 15.97
N GLN A 60 -37.23 -9.47 15.57
CA GLN A 60 -38.63 -9.73 15.88
C GLN A 60 -39.47 -9.30 14.67
N GLU A 61 -39.50 -10.11 13.60
CA GLU A 61 -40.68 -10.35 12.76
C GLU A 61 -40.34 -11.14 11.48
N GLY A 62 -41.06 -12.25 11.31
CA GLY A 62 -41.51 -12.86 10.05
C GLY A 62 -40.63 -12.85 8.80
N ASN A 63 -40.09 -14.03 8.48
CA ASN A 63 -40.14 -14.66 7.14
C ASN A 63 -39.80 -13.76 5.93
N ARG A 64 -38.60 -13.17 5.88
CA ARG A 64 -38.09 -12.56 4.64
C ARG A 64 -37.53 -13.64 3.72
N SER A 65 -38.08 -13.74 2.51
CA SER A 65 -37.60 -14.63 1.44
C SER A 65 -36.14 -14.31 1.07
N CYS A 66 -35.30 -15.34 0.91
CA CYS A 66 -33.88 -15.27 0.54
C CYS A 66 -33.60 -14.37 -0.68
N PHE A 67 -34.60 -14.19 -1.56
CA PHE A 67 -34.49 -13.36 -2.76
C PHE A 67 -34.63 -11.85 -2.51
N THR A 68 -35.21 -11.43 -1.38
CA THR A 68 -35.41 -10.00 -1.08
C THR A 68 -34.09 -9.25 -0.82
N GLN A 69 -33.02 -9.96 -0.47
CA GLN A 69 -31.69 -9.38 -0.28
C GLN A 69 -31.05 -8.96 -1.62
N PHE A 70 -31.35 -9.69 -2.72
CA PHE A 70 -30.83 -9.39 -4.05
C PHE A 70 -31.60 -8.29 -4.80
N SER A 71 -32.78 -7.89 -4.31
CA SER A 71 -33.51 -6.74 -4.84
C SER A 71 -32.87 -5.40 -4.49
N VAL A 72 -32.03 -5.36 -3.44
CA VAL A 72 -31.32 -4.15 -2.99
C VAL A 72 -29.84 -4.18 -3.40
N ASP A 73 -29.19 -5.35 -3.35
CA ASP A 73 -27.75 -5.50 -3.64
C ASP A 73 -27.42 -5.74 -5.13
N GLY A 74 -28.44 -5.77 -5.99
CA GLY A 74 -28.31 -6.12 -7.41
C GLY A 74 -28.05 -7.63 -7.63
N ASN A 75 -28.18 -8.07 -8.88
CA ASN A 75 -27.95 -9.47 -9.24
C ASN A 75 -26.45 -9.81 -9.06
N PRO A 76 -26.09 -10.86 -8.30
CA PRO A 76 -24.69 -11.29 -8.11
C PRO A 76 -23.95 -11.72 -9.38
N PHE A 77 -24.64 -11.79 -10.52
CA PHE A 77 -24.09 -12.13 -11.84
C PHE A 77 -24.13 -10.95 -12.82
N THR A 78 -24.34 -9.71 -12.37
CA THR A 78 -24.28 -8.53 -13.26
C THR A 78 -22.85 -8.33 -13.80
N PRO A 79 -22.67 -8.11 -15.11
CA PRO A 79 -21.37 -7.86 -15.71
C PRO A 79 -20.80 -6.51 -15.26
N SER A 80 -19.47 -6.42 -15.25
CA SER A 80 -18.57 -5.39 -14.74
C SER A 80 -18.79 -3.92 -15.14
N ASP A 81 -19.86 -3.55 -15.86
CA ASP A 81 -20.05 -2.20 -16.37
C ASP A 81 -20.44 -1.18 -15.27
N GLU A 82 -20.88 -1.65 -14.09
CA GLU A 82 -21.14 -0.82 -12.90
C GLU A 82 -19.87 -0.49 -12.08
N ILE A 83 -18.70 -1.04 -12.44
CA ILE A 83 -17.45 -0.81 -11.68
C ILE A 83 -16.96 0.64 -11.84
N GLU A 84 -17.27 1.30 -12.96
CA GLU A 84 -16.80 2.67 -13.24
C GLU A 84 -17.45 3.71 -12.32
N GLU A 85 -18.77 3.66 -12.08
CA GLU A 85 -19.46 4.59 -11.16
C GLU A 85 -18.99 4.43 -9.70
N GLU A 86 -18.61 3.22 -9.27
CA GLU A 86 -18.22 2.95 -7.88
C GLU A 86 -16.77 3.38 -7.57
N VAL A 87 -15.90 3.37 -8.57
CA VAL A 87 -14.54 3.90 -8.46
C VAL A 87 -14.59 5.42 -8.21
N GLU A 88 -15.59 6.12 -8.74
CA GLU A 88 -15.79 7.56 -8.52
C GLU A 88 -16.20 7.92 -7.07
N GLU A 89 -16.95 7.07 -6.37
CA GLU A 89 -17.36 7.34 -4.98
C GLU A 89 -16.20 7.23 -3.97
N ILE A 90 -15.20 6.40 -4.26
CA ILE A 90 -14.07 6.13 -3.35
C ILE A 90 -12.90 7.07 -3.65
N ILE A 91 -12.77 7.49 -4.91
CA ILE A 91 -11.71 8.39 -5.35
C ILE A 91 -11.97 9.82 -4.82
N ASP A 92 -10.90 10.45 -4.34
CA ASP A 92 -10.90 11.88 -4.07
C ASP A 92 -10.57 12.64 -5.37
N HIS A 93 -11.60 13.18 -6.03
CA HIS A 93 -11.44 13.97 -7.24
C HIS A 93 -10.92 15.40 -7.00
N GLY A 94 -10.55 15.77 -5.76
CA GLY A 94 -9.98 17.09 -5.48
C GLY A 94 -10.97 18.24 -5.65
N GLY A 95 -12.27 17.97 -5.44
CA GLY A 95 -13.35 18.93 -5.21
C GLY A 95 -13.41 20.13 -6.17
N ILE A 96 -14.06 19.94 -7.33
CA ILE A 96 -15.10 20.89 -7.74
C ILE A 96 -16.40 20.15 -7.44
N GLU A 97 -16.87 20.24 -6.20
CA GLU A 97 -18.27 19.91 -5.94
C GLU A 97 -19.08 21.04 -6.59
N ASP A 98 -19.83 20.70 -7.63
CA ASP A 98 -20.94 21.51 -8.10
C ASP A 98 -21.92 21.65 -6.93
N THR A 99 -21.77 22.75 -6.18
CA THR A 99 -22.84 23.26 -5.35
C THR A 99 -23.96 23.65 -6.31
N VAL A 100 -24.87 22.71 -6.54
CA VAL A 100 -26.19 22.99 -7.08
C VAL A 100 -26.91 23.81 -6.01
N SER A 101 -26.63 25.11 -5.97
CA SER A 101 -27.51 26.08 -5.34
C SER A 101 -28.75 26.16 -6.21
N ASP A 102 -29.82 25.59 -5.69
CA ASP A 102 -31.19 25.77 -6.12
C ASP A 102 -31.53 27.26 -5.95
N ASP A 103 -31.19 28.08 -6.95
CA ASP A 103 -31.65 29.47 -7.09
C ASP A 103 -32.45 29.56 -8.39
N GLU A 104 -33.77 29.47 -8.22
CA GLU A 104 -34.74 29.84 -9.25
C GLU A 104 -34.62 31.34 -9.56
N HIS A 105 -34.60 31.65 -10.86
CA HIS A 105 -34.77 32.98 -11.51
C HIS A 105 -33.55 33.92 -11.59
N GLU A 106 -32.95 34.03 -12.79
CA GLU A 106 -33.18 35.15 -13.72
C GLU A 106 -32.32 35.01 -15.00
N GLU A 107 -32.85 35.62 -16.06
CA GLU A 107 -32.57 35.43 -17.49
C GLU A 107 -31.22 35.97 -17.99
N ASP A 108 -30.82 35.47 -19.16
CA ASP A 108 -29.95 36.10 -20.17
C ASP A 108 -28.57 36.62 -19.75
N ASN A 109 -27.54 35.88 -20.15
CA ASN A 109 -26.33 36.45 -20.77
C ASN A 109 -25.55 35.38 -21.54
N VAL A 110 -26.01 35.08 -22.76
CA VAL A 110 -25.17 34.46 -23.79
C VAL A 110 -24.01 35.43 -24.06
N LYS A 111 -22.80 35.09 -23.61
CA LYS A 111 -21.61 35.91 -23.90
C LYS A 111 -21.37 35.97 -25.40
N ASP A 112 -21.42 37.20 -25.89
CA ASP A 112 -21.28 37.68 -27.27
C ASP A 112 -19.85 37.48 -27.85
N ASP A 113 -19.09 36.49 -27.36
CA ASP A 113 -17.68 36.25 -27.76
C ASP A 113 -17.57 35.48 -29.10
N LEU A 114 -18.71 35.20 -29.76
CA LEU A 114 -18.79 34.54 -31.07
C LEU A 114 -19.17 35.48 -32.23
N LYS A 115 -19.28 36.79 -32.00
CA LYS A 115 -19.46 37.78 -33.07
C LYS A 115 -18.24 38.69 -33.10
N HIS A 116 -17.50 38.59 -34.21
CA HIS A 116 -16.52 39.53 -34.78
C HIS A 116 -15.23 38.83 -35.20
N ALA A 117 -15.36 37.87 -36.12
CA ALA A 117 -14.30 37.60 -37.10
C ALA A 117 -14.51 38.55 -38.29
N PHE A 118 -14.15 39.82 -38.12
CA PHE A 118 -13.83 40.66 -39.27
C PHE A 118 -12.33 40.52 -39.51
N VAL A 119 -12.01 39.94 -40.66
CA VAL A 119 -10.68 39.94 -41.25
C VAL A 119 -10.43 41.35 -41.77
N ASP A 120 -9.33 41.98 -41.35
CA ASP A 120 -8.75 43.09 -42.11
C ASP A 120 -7.23 42.92 -42.13
N GLU A 121 -6.71 42.81 -43.35
CA GLU A 121 -5.28 42.83 -43.68
C GLU A 121 -4.79 44.28 -43.57
N ASP A 122 -3.90 44.60 -42.63
CA ASP A 122 -2.67 45.36 -42.95
C ASP A 122 -1.75 45.65 -41.76
N GLU A 123 -0.46 45.56 -42.08
CA GLU A 123 0.72 46.28 -41.57
C GLU A 123 0.91 46.53 -40.05
N GLY A 124 1.78 45.69 -39.48
CA GLY A 124 2.98 46.15 -38.77
C GLY A 124 2.82 47.08 -37.56
N LYS A 125 2.67 46.50 -36.35
CA LYS A 125 3.34 46.93 -35.10
C LYS A 125 3.07 45.94 -33.95
N ARG A 126 4.07 45.81 -33.06
CA ARG A 126 4.20 44.83 -31.97
C ARG A 126 3.00 44.81 -31.01
N PRO A 127 2.60 43.65 -30.44
CA PRO A 127 1.46 43.58 -29.52
C PRO A 127 1.79 44.15 -28.12
N PRO A 128 0.81 44.75 -27.41
CA PRO A 128 1.00 45.27 -26.06
C PRO A 128 0.91 44.18 -24.99
N LEU A 129 1.68 44.40 -23.93
CA LEU A 129 1.72 43.62 -22.68
C LEU A 129 0.35 43.64 -21.97
N MET A 130 -0.48 42.61 -22.14
CA MET A 130 -1.56 42.32 -21.18
C MET A 130 -2.04 40.87 -21.21
N GLN A 131 -1.19 39.91 -20.86
CA GLN A 131 -1.61 38.57 -20.42
C GLN A 131 -0.71 38.08 -19.29
N ALA A 132 -0.93 38.58 -18.08
CA ALA A 132 -0.27 38.09 -16.86
C ALA A 132 -1.23 37.99 -15.66
N ARG A 133 -2.50 37.65 -15.90
CA ARG A 133 -3.49 37.47 -14.83
C ARG A 133 -4.34 36.19 -14.87
N VAL A 134 -4.10 35.26 -15.81
CA VAL A 134 -4.85 33.98 -15.86
C VAL A 134 -4.00 32.75 -15.52
N PHE A 135 -2.69 32.91 -15.29
CA PHE A 135 -1.79 31.78 -14.94
C PHE A 135 -1.31 31.76 -13.48
N ARG A 136 -1.99 32.49 -12.57
CA ARG A 136 -1.61 32.57 -11.14
C ARG A 136 -2.66 32.02 -10.17
N GLN A 137 -3.44 31.05 -10.62
CA GLN A 137 -4.35 30.31 -9.75
C GLN A 137 -4.12 28.80 -9.88
N ARG A 138 -2.86 28.37 -9.69
CA ARG A 138 -2.53 26.95 -9.48
C ARG A 138 -1.57 26.71 -8.32
N MET A 139 -1.49 27.65 -7.40
CA MET A 139 -0.68 27.54 -6.18
C MET A 139 -1.40 28.19 -5.00
N ARG A 140 -2.55 27.63 -4.61
CA ARG A 140 -3.11 27.83 -3.26
C ARG A 140 -3.72 26.51 -2.78
N SER A 141 -2.94 25.85 -1.92
CA SER A 141 -3.39 25.03 -0.78
C SER A 141 -4.53 24.02 -0.99
N SER A 142 -4.19 22.75 -1.24
CA SER A 142 -5.01 21.65 -0.72
C SER A 142 -4.46 21.24 0.66
N SER A 143 -4.79 22.00 1.70
CA SER A 143 -4.67 21.54 3.10
C SER A 143 -5.86 20.66 3.49
N SER A 144 -6.37 19.87 2.53
CA SER A 144 -7.47 18.93 2.71
C SER A 144 -6.87 17.54 2.94
N THR A 145 -7.31 16.90 4.01
CA THR A 145 -6.92 15.56 4.50
C THR A 145 -6.85 14.53 3.38
N ARG A 146 -5.63 14.15 2.95
CA ARG A 146 -5.44 13.02 2.02
C ARG A 146 -5.69 11.70 2.73
N GLY A 147 -6.25 10.75 1.98
CA GLY A 147 -6.55 9.37 2.38
C GLY A 147 -5.40 8.56 2.98
N PRO A 148 -5.69 7.34 3.44
CA PRO A 148 -4.64 6.40 3.82
C PRO A 148 -3.67 6.17 2.65
N LEU A 149 -2.39 5.95 2.95
CA LEU A 149 -1.40 5.60 1.94
C LEU A 149 -1.64 4.18 1.46
N LEU A 150 -2.28 4.05 0.30
CA LEU A 150 -2.64 2.78 -0.32
C LEU A 150 -2.09 2.68 -1.73
N ALA A 151 -1.54 1.52 -2.09
CA ALA A 151 -1.28 1.15 -3.47
C ALA A 151 -2.57 0.65 -4.13
N ASN A 152 -2.63 0.71 -5.46
CA ASN A 152 -3.77 0.19 -6.20
C ASN A 152 -3.96 -1.32 -5.96
N THR A 153 -2.86 -2.07 -5.94
CA THR A 153 -2.88 -3.51 -5.64
C THR A 153 -3.50 -3.81 -4.28
N THR A 154 -3.30 -2.94 -3.28
CA THR A 154 -3.88 -3.11 -1.94
C THR A 154 -5.40 -3.02 -1.96
N LEU A 155 -5.97 -2.10 -2.74
CA LEU A 155 -7.42 -2.02 -2.93
C LEU A 155 -7.95 -3.30 -3.59
N THR A 156 -7.25 -3.82 -4.59
CA THR A 156 -7.61 -5.10 -5.21
C THR A 156 -7.59 -6.25 -4.20
N VAL A 157 -6.57 -6.35 -3.35
CA VAL A 157 -6.51 -7.38 -2.30
C VAL A 157 -7.68 -7.22 -1.31
N LEU A 158 -8.04 -6.00 -0.93
CA LEU A 158 -9.21 -5.74 -0.08
C LEU A 158 -10.52 -6.19 -0.75
N ARG A 159 -10.69 -5.94 -2.06
CA ARG A 159 -11.83 -6.46 -2.83
C ARG A 159 -11.84 -8.00 -2.84
N PHE A 160 -10.68 -8.64 -3.00
CA PHE A 160 -10.58 -10.10 -2.87
C PHE A 160 -11.00 -10.58 -1.48
N PHE A 161 -10.60 -9.92 -0.39
CA PHE A 161 -11.08 -10.29 0.95
C PHE A 161 -12.60 -10.26 1.04
N GLY A 162 -13.25 -9.24 0.50
CA GLY A 162 -14.72 -9.15 0.47
C GLY A 162 -15.36 -10.31 -0.31
N HIS A 163 -14.83 -10.62 -1.50
CA HIS A 163 -15.29 -11.77 -2.28
C HIS A 163 -15.15 -13.10 -1.53
N TYR A 164 -14.02 -13.32 -0.85
CA TYR A 164 -13.76 -14.55 -0.11
C TYR A 164 -14.68 -14.65 1.10
N MET A 165 -14.84 -13.58 1.87
CA MET A 165 -15.77 -13.56 2.99
C MET A 165 -17.23 -13.79 2.54
N ARG A 166 -17.63 -13.25 1.37
CA ARG A 166 -18.93 -13.55 0.77
C ARG A 166 -19.07 -15.03 0.45
N MET A 167 -18.04 -15.65 -0.13
CA MET A 167 -18.02 -17.10 -0.38
C MET A 167 -18.04 -17.91 0.92
N MET A 168 -17.37 -17.48 2.00
CA MET A 168 -17.46 -18.12 3.32
C MET A 168 -18.91 -18.11 3.83
N ASN A 169 -19.61 -16.98 3.67
CA ASN A 169 -20.99 -16.82 4.11
C ASN A 169 -21.98 -17.72 3.32
N VAL A 170 -21.81 -17.82 2.00
CA VAL A 170 -22.69 -18.61 1.12
C VAL A 170 -22.35 -20.10 1.17
N LEU A 171 -21.06 -20.45 1.13
CA LEU A 171 -20.55 -21.82 1.03
C LEU A 171 -20.07 -22.33 2.40
N LYS A 172 -20.95 -22.26 3.41
CA LYS A 172 -20.64 -22.68 4.80
C LYS A 172 -19.90 -24.02 4.94
N PRO A 173 -20.20 -25.08 4.15
CA PRO A 173 -19.49 -26.37 4.26
C PRO A 173 -18.00 -26.34 3.89
N ILE A 174 -17.53 -25.27 3.27
CA ILE A 174 -16.11 -25.05 2.90
C ILE A 174 -15.58 -23.70 3.40
N ALA A 175 -16.28 -23.04 4.33
CA ALA A 175 -15.90 -21.70 4.80
C ALA A 175 -14.49 -21.66 5.40
N PHE A 176 -14.06 -22.74 6.06
CA PHE A 176 -12.70 -22.84 6.57
C PHE A 176 -11.66 -22.97 5.44
N ASP A 177 -11.92 -23.78 4.41
CA ASP A 177 -11.04 -23.89 3.23
C ASP A 177 -10.90 -22.52 2.52
N VAL A 178 -11.99 -21.74 2.48
CA VAL A 178 -11.97 -20.37 1.94
C VAL A 178 -11.15 -19.42 2.80
N LEU A 179 -11.23 -19.54 4.13
CA LEU A 179 -10.43 -18.75 5.06
C LEU A 179 -8.93 -19.04 4.91
N GLU A 180 -8.53 -20.30 4.77
CA GLU A 180 -7.13 -20.66 4.52
C GLU A 180 -6.60 -19.98 3.26
N CYS A 181 -7.38 -19.97 2.18
CA CYS A 181 -7.03 -19.28 0.95
C CYS A 181 -7.04 -17.75 1.08
N LEU A 182 -7.91 -17.17 1.93
CA LEU A 182 -7.89 -15.74 2.24
C LEU A 182 -6.58 -15.37 2.98
N SER A 183 -6.15 -16.19 3.94
CA SER A 183 -4.85 -16.05 4.61
C SER A 183 -3.68 -16.15 3.64
N GLN A 184 -3.75 -17.00 2.61
CA GLN A 184 -2.72 -17.09 1.56
C GLN A 184 -2.59 -15.80 0.73
N LEU A 185 -3.69 -15.08 0.47
CA LEU A 185 -3.63 -13.77 -0.21
C LEU A 185 -2.85 -12.74 0.63
N PHE A 186 -3.09 -12.72 1.95
CA PHE A 186 -2.34 -11.85 2.86
C PHE A 186 -0.86 -12.26 2.93
N ASP A 187 -0.58 -13.56 3.09
CA ASP A 187 0.78 -14.13 3.11
C ASP A 187 1.57 -13.72 1.86
N TYR A 188 0.97 -13.84 0.68
CA TYR A 188 1.62 -13.51 -0.59
C TYR A 188 1.91 -12.02 -0.71
N TYR A 189 0.96 -11.16 -0.32
CA TYR A 189 1.14 -9.71 -0.34
C TYR A 189 2.23 -9.27 0.66
N LEU A 190 2.20 -9.79 1.89
CA LEU A 190 3.23 -9.57 2.91
C LEU A 190 4.62 -9.97 2.39
N PHE A 191 4.73 -11.17 1.82
CA PHE A 191 5.99 -11.67 1.29
C PHE A 191 6.50 -10.82 0.13
N GLY A 192 5.61 -10.40 -0.79
CA GLY A 192 5.97 -9.51 -1.89
C GLY A 192 6.58 -8.20 -1.38
N VAL A 193 5.92 -7.52 -0.45
CA VAL A 193 6.44 -6.28 0.16
C VAL A 193 7.77 -6.51 0.87
N TYR A 194 7.89 -7.60 1.64
CA TYR A 194 9.13 -7.98 2.32
C TYR A 194 10.28 -8.18 1.33
N ASP A 195 10.07 -9.00 0.30
CA ASP A 195 11.12 -9.38 -0.64
C ASP A 195 11.54 -8.18 -1.51
N PHE A 196 10.60 -7.31 -1.89
CA PHE A 196 10.87 -6.12 -2.71
C PHE A 196 11.62 -5.01 -1.95
N PHE A 197 11.26 -4.79 -0.69
CA PHE A 197 11.63 -3.55 0.01
C PHE A 197 12.35 -3.75 1.35
N VAL A 198 12.49 -4.98 1.85
CA VAL A 198 13.09 -5.22 3.17
C VAL A 198 14.25 -6.20 3.12
N LYS A 199 14.15 -7.28 2.35
CA LYS A 199 15.11 -8.39 2.33
C LYS A 199 16.57 -7.96 2.14
N ASP A 200 16.84 -7.07 1.19
CA ASP A 200 18.21 -6.59 0.93
C ASP A 200 18.77 -5.70 2.07
N LEU A 201 17.91 -5.22 2.95
CA LEU A 201 18.23 -4.36 4.10
C LEU A 201 18.31 -5.16 5.41
N GLU A 202 18.07 -6.47 5.40
CA GLU A 202 18.04 -7.32 6.59
C GLU A 202 19.43 -7.44 7.26
N TYR A 203 20.52 -7.28 6.50
CA TYR A 203 21.90 -7.36 7.00
C TYR A 203 22.37 -6.13 7.79
N LEU A 204 21.47 -5.20 8.08
CA LEU A 204 21.77 -3.98 8.83
C LEU A 204 21.76 -4.26 10.33
N PRO A 205 22.52 -3.48 11.13
CA PRO A 205 22.90 -3.83 12.51
C PRO A 205 21.72 -4.20 13.43
N ASP A 206 22.01 -4.98 14.48
CA ASP A 206 21.09 -5.68 15.41
C ASP A 206 19.78 -4.96 15.80
N ASN A 207 19.76 -3.63 15.78
CA ASN A 207 18.59 -2.82 16.09
C ASN A 207 17.50 -2.78 14.99
N THR A 208 17.72 -3.35 13.80
CA THR A 208 16.73 -3.43 12.70
C THR A 208 16.13 -4.82 12.48
N GLN A 209 16.46 -5.78 13.36
CA GLN A 209 16.00 -7.16 13.20
C GLN A 209 14.49 -7.31 13.42
N LEU A 210 13.88 -8.12 12.56
CA LEU A 210 12.47 -8.53 12.67
C LEU A 210 12.28 -9.51 13.84
N SER A 211 11.08 -9.57 14.40
CA SER A 211 10.80 -10.56 15.46
C SER A 211 10.95 -11.99 14.95
N SER A 212 11.28 -12.91 15.86
CA SER A 212 11.33 -14.34 15.55
C SER A 212 10.01 -14.88 15.01
N LYS A 213 8.87 -14.31 15.43
CA LYS A 213 7.53 -14.65 14.92
C LYS A 213 7.41 -14.33 13.44
N LEU A 214 7.72 -13.10 13.05
CA LEU A 214 7.62 -12.66 11.67
C LEU A 214 8.61 -13.42 10.78
N LEU A 215 9.85 -13.60 11.24
CA LEU A 215 10.85 -14.39 10.50
C LEU A 215 10.39 -15.84 10.30
N THR A 216 9.78 -16.46 11.31
CA THR A 216 9.21 -17.80 11.19
C THR A 216 8.06 -17.82 10.18
N SER A 217 7.18 -16.81 10.20
CA SER A 217 6.09 -16.66 9.23
C SER A 217 6.63 -16.47 7.79
N LEU A 218 7.59 -15.57 7.58
CA LEU A 218 8.20 -15.33 6.27
C LEU A 218 8.91 -16.58 5.74
N LYS A 219 9.64 -17.28 6.60
CA LYS A 219 10.28 -18.55 6.27
C LYS A 219 9.24 -19.60 5.86
N ARG A 220 8.18 -19.79 6.65
CA ARG A 220 7.06 -20.69 6.31
C ARG A 220 6.48 -20.35 4.95
N ILE A 221 6.20 -19.07 4.68
CA ILE A 221 5.63 -18.64 3.39
C ILE A 221 6.61 -18.98 2.26
N SER A 222 7.89 -18.65 2.42
CA SER A 222 8.91 -18.93 1.39
C SER A 222 9.10 -20.42 1.09
N GLU A 223 9.06 -21.28 2.10
CA GLU A 223 9.33 -22.72 1.95
C GLU A 223 8.08 -23.51 1.53
N SER A 224 6.89 -23.10 2.01
CA SER A 224 5.66 -23.88 1.82
C SER A 224 4.80 -23.37 0.65
N PHE A 225 4.87 -22.08 0.34
CA PHE A 225 3.92 -21.43 -0.58
C PHE A 225 4.58 -20.92 -1.87
N ILE A 226 5.89 -20.67 -1.87
CA ILE A 226 6.58 -20.02 -2.99
C ILE A 226 7.47 -21.01 -3.74
N ILE A 227 7.29 -21.08 -5.06
CA ILE A 227 8.17 -21.82 -5.96
C ILE A 227 9.31 -20.90 -6.40
N ALA A 228 10.54 -21.32 -6.18
CA ALA A 228 11.70 -20.66 -6.78
C ALA A 228 11.65 -20.86 -8.30
N SER A 229 11.80 -19.78 -9.07
CA SER A 229 11.66 -19.81 -10.54
C SER A 229 12.57 -20.82 -11.25
N GLU A 230 13.63 -21.28 -10.57
CA GLU A 230 14.60 -22.28 -11.06
C GLU A 230 14.07 -23.73 -11.01
N GLU A 231 12.99 -24.01 -10.28
CA GLU A 231 12.43 -25.37 -10.16
C GLU A 231 11.44 -25.74 -11.27
N MET A 232 11.16 -24.82 -12.20
CA MET A 232 10.21 -25.02 -13.30
C MET A 232 10.80 -25.89 -14.42
N THR A 233 11.00 -27.18 -14.14
CA THR A 233 11.25 -28.17 -15.20
C THR A 233 9.93 -28.57 -15.87
N PRO A 234 9.81 -28.53 -17.21
CA PRO A 234 8.54 -28.71 -17.92
C PRO A 234 8.05 -30.18 -18.02
N MET A 235 8.43 -31.06 -17.07
CA MET A 235 8.10 -32.50 -17.11
C MET A 235 7.61 -33.10 -15.78
N ALA A 236 7.06 -32.31 -14.86
CA ALA A 236 6.42 -32.86 -13.66
C ALA A 236 4.90 -33.05 -13.87
N SER A 237 4.50 -34.05 -14.65
CA SER A 237 3.09 -34.43 -14.86
C SER A 237 2.49 -35.25 -13.70
N HIS A 238 3.01 -35.09 -12.48
CA HIS A 238 2.46 -35.67 -11.25
C HIS A 238 2.49 -34.63 -10.13
N SER A 239 1.64 -33.62 -10.22
CA SER A 239 1.38 -32.71 -9.10
C SER A 239 0.75 -33.51 -7.96
N THR A 240 1.41 -33.55 -6.81
CA THR A 240 0.75 -34.00 -5.58
C THR A 240 -0.39 -33.03 -5.24
N THR A 241 -1.38 -33.46 -4.45
CA THR A 241 -2.48 -32.58 -4.03
C THR A 241 -2.01 -31.33 -3.27
N ASP A 242 -0.78 -31.35 -2.77
CA ASP A 242 -0.12 -30.29 -1.98
C ASP A 242 0.49 -29.18 -2.86
N ASP A 243 0.77 -29.45 -4.13
CA ASP A 243 1.34 -28.45 -5.07
C ASP A 243 0.27 -27.55 -5.72
N GLN A 244 -1.02 -27.71 -5.38
CA GLN A 244 -2.11 -27.01 -6.07
C GLN A 244 -2.12 -25.49 -5.89
N PHE A 245 -1.53 -24.99 -4.79
CA PHE A 245 -1.58 -23.56 -4.42
C PHE A 245 -0.21 -22.88 -4.35
N LYS A 246 0.86 -23.57 -4.70
CA LYS A 246 2.17 -22.93 -4.76
C LYS A 246 2.22 -21.93 -5.92
N VAL A 247 2.75 -20.74 -5.65
CA VAL A 247 2.85 -19.64 -6.62
C VAL A 247 4.31 -19.29 -6.82
N THR A 248 4.69 -18.91 -8.04
CA THR A 248 6.04 -18.39 -8.26
C THR A 248 6.23 -17.07 -7.52
N LYS A 249 7.45 -16.83 -7.06
CA LYS A 249 7.85 -15.55 -6.48
C LYS A 249 7.56 -14.38 -7.46
N PRO A 250 6.95 -13.26 -7.01
CA PRO A 250 6.76 -12.08 -7.84
C PRO A 250 8.08 -11.29 -7.97
N TRP A 251 8.21 -10.44 -8.99
CA TRP A 251 9.35 -9.54 -9.16
C TRP A 251 8.94 -8.07 -9.11
N VAL A 252 9.88 -7.19 -8.75
CA VAL A 252 9.64 -5.74 -8.73
C VAL A 252 9.51 -5.22 -10.16
N ASN A 253 8.54 -4.34 -10.40
CA ASN A 253 8.40 -3.63 -11.67
C ASN A 253 9.69 -2.85 -12.00
N SER A 254 10.21 -3.01 -13.22
CA SER A 254 11.43 -2.35 -13.68
C SER A 254 11.35 -0.81 -13.72
N ALA A 255 10.13 -0.25 -13.72
CA ALA A 255 9.92 1.19 -13.60
C ALA A 255 10.26 1.73 -12.20
N VAL A 256 10.31 0.88 -11.17
CA VAL A 256 10.60 1.28 -9.79
C VAL A 256 12.11 1.35 -9.56
N SER A 257 12.63 2.57 -9.36
CA SER A 257 14.05 2.77 -9.08
C SER A 257 14.36 2.59 -7.59
N LEU A 258 15.05 1.49 -7.24
CA LEU A 258 15.49 1.18 -5.88
C LEU A 258 16.98 1.45 -5.62
N THR A 259 17.72 1.90 -6.64
CA THR A 259 19.18 2.07 -6.59
C THR A 259 19.61 3.54 -6.62
N ASP A 260 18.75 4.45 -7.06
CA ASP A 260 19.07 5.88 -7.14
C ASP A 260 19.16 6.54 -5.76
N GLY A 261 20.34 7.07 -5.43
CA GLY A 261 20.57 7.77 -4.17
C GLY A 261 19.84 9.11 -4.06
N ASN A 262 19.47 9.76 -5.17
CA ASN A 262 18.77 11.05 -5.13
C ASN A 262 17.34 10.91 -4.61
N THR A 263 16.65 9.85 -5.03
CA THR A 263 15.31 9.46 -4.56
C THR A 263 15.33 8.65 -3.26
N LEU A 264 16.47 8.63 -2.55
CA LEU A 264 16.67 7.83 -1.33
C LEU A 264 16.34 6.35 -1.55
N PHE A 265 16.82 5.78 -2.67
CA PHE A 265 16.68 4.37 -3.00
C PHE A 265 15.22 3.91 -3.08
N GLY A 266 14.37 4.76 -3.66
CA GLY A 266 12.93 4.50 -3.83
C GLY A 266 12.12 4.67 -2.54
N LEU A 267 12.47 5.65 -1.69
CA LEU A 267 11.80 5.85 -0.40
C LEU A 267 10.28 6.04 -0.53
N SER A 268 9.82 6.77 -1.55
CA SER A 268 8.38 6.97 -1.79
C SER A 268 7.65 5.64 -2.03
N CYS A 269 8.16 4.80 -2.92
CA CYS A 269 7.58 3.48 -3.21
C CYS A 269 7.60 2.58 -1.97
N ARG A 270 8.70 2.60 -1.20
CA ARG A 270 8.80 1.87 0.08
C ARG A 270 7.75 2.32 1.09
N MET A 271 7.53 3.63 1.21
CA MET A 271 6.50 4.18 2.08
C MET A 271 5.11 3.71 1.65
N VAL A 272 4.76 3.82 0.37
CA VAL A 272 3.46 3.34 -0.14
C VAL A 272 3.31 1.85 0.15
N ALA A 273 4.31 1.02 -0.16
CA ALA A 273 4.24 -0.42 0.02
C ALA A 273 4.05 -0.85 1.47
N VAL A 274 4.88 -0.32 2.37
CA VAL A 274 4.85 -0.68 3.79
C VAL A 274 3.58 -0.15 4.46
N GLU A 275 3.19 1.09 4.20
CA GLU A 275 1.99 1.65 4.82
C GLU A 275 0.71 1.01 4.28
N SER A 276 0.72 0.61 3.00
CA SER A 276 -0.35 -0.21 2.43
C SER A 276 -0.50 -1.55 3.13
N LEU A 277 0.61 -2.25 3.40
CA LEU A 277 0.61 -3.50 4.14
C LEU A 277 0.09 -3.32 5.57
N VAL A 278 0.52 -2.26 6.27
CA VAL A 278 0.03 -1.99 7.62
C VAL A 278 -1.46 -1.68 7.61
N HIS A 279 -1.94 -0.90 6.64
CA HIS A 279 -3.35 -0.66 6.48
C HIS A 279 -4.11 -1.95 6.19
N LEU A 280 -3.59 -2.81 5.30
CA LEU A 280 -4.18 -4.11 4.99
C LEU A 280 -4.30 -4.99 6.24
N ALA A 281 -3.27 -5.03 7.08
CA ALA A 281 -3.28 -5.75 8.35
C ALA A 281 -4.36 -5.21 9.31
N GLN A 282 -4.44 -3.89 9.45
CA GLN A 282 -5.49 -3.25 10.26
C GLN A 282 -6.90 -3.59 9.75
N GLN A 283 -7.12 -3.59 8.43
CA GLN A 283 -8.41 -3.97 7.86
C GLN A 283 -8.72 -5.46 8.08
N PHE A 284 -7.73 -6.33 7.97
CA PHE A 284 -7.90 -7.75 8.30
C PHE A 284 -8.34 -7.94 9.75
N GLU A 285 -7.72 -7.23 10.70
CA GLU A 285 -8.11 -7.25 12.12
C GLU A 285 -9.52 -6.71 12.34
N ASN A 286 -9.91 -5.63 11.65
CA ASN A 286 -11.27 -5.09 11.70
C ASN A 286 -12.31 -6.09 11.19
N LEU A 287 -11.93 -6.94 10.23
CA LEU A 287 -12.79 -7.97 9.65
C LEU A 287 -12.87 -9.25 10.50
N LEU A 288 -12.00 -9.39 11.51
CA LEU A 288 -11.87 -10.56 12.35
C LEU A 288 -13.18 -11.01 13.01
N PRO A 289 -13.99 -10.13 13.63
CA PRO A 289 -15.24 -10.54 14.28
C PRO A 289 -16.24 -11.20 13.30
N TYR A 290 -16.22 -10.79 12.03
CA TYR A 290 -17.08 -11.36 11.00
C TYR A 290 -16.57 -12.72 10.54
N MET A 291 -15.25 -12.89 10.38
CA MET A 291 -14.64 -14.17 10.03
C MET A 291 -14.85 -15.21 11.15
N GLU A 292 -14.73 -14.80 12.42
CA GLU A 292 -15.04 -15.65 13.58
C GLU A 292 -16.52 -16.08 13.58
N CYS A 293 -17.45 -15.26 13.12
CA CYS A 293 -18.86 -15.69 13.02
C CYS A 293 -19.14 -16.69 11.88
N MET A 294 -18.23 -16.81 10.90
CA MET A 294 -18.45 -17.60 9.68
C MET A 294 -17.80 -18.99 9.71
N ILE A 295 -16.86 -19.24 10.63
CA ILE A 295 -16.15 -20.51 10.73
C ILE A 295 -16.55 -21.31 11.99
N PRO A 296 -16.36 -22.65 12.00
CA PRO A 296 -16.62 -23.46 13.18
C PRO A 296 -15.66 -23.15 14.35
N GLU A 297 -16.15 -23.29 15.59
CA GLU A 297 -15.34 -23.07 16.81
C GLU A 297 -14.04 -23.90 16.84
N SER A 298 -14.08 -25.13 16.30
CA SER A 298 -12.91 -26.02 16.23
C SER A 298 -11.77 -25.50 15.37
N LYS A 299 -12.01 -24.45 14.57
CA LYS A 299 -11.04 -23.83 13.66
C LYS A 299 -10.61 -22.42 14.09
N MET A 300 -11.14 -21.90 15.20
CA MET A 300 -10.80 -20.57 15.72
C MET A 300 -9.33 -20.42 16.08
N SER A 301 -8.71 -21.50 16.57
CA SER A 301 -7.29 -21.53 16.91
C SER A 301 -6.41 -21.17 15.72
N PHE A 302 -6.73 -21.68 14.51
CA PHE A 302 -6.01 -21.35 13.28
C PHE A 302 -6.07 -19.85 13.00
N LEU A 303 -7.28 -19.28 12.96
CA LEU A 303 -7.48 -17.86 12.64
C LEU A 303 -6.77 -16.94 13.63
N ARG A 304 -6.91 -17.21 14.93
CA ARG A 304 -6.24 -16.42 15.98
C ARG A 304 -4.73 -16.55 15.94
N GLN A 305 -4.22 -17.75 15.65
CA GLN A 305 -2.80 -17.97 15.49
C GLN A 305 -2.25 -17.21 14.28
N PHE A 306 -2.94 -17.28 13.14
CA PHE A 306 -2.58 -16.55 11.92
C PHE A 306 -2.52 -15.04 12.17
N VAL A 307 -3.54 -14.48 12.82
CA VAL A 307 -3.56 -13.06 13.18
C VAL A 307 -2.39 -12.70 14.09
N SER A 308 -2.16 -13.48 15.15
CA SER A 308 -1.11 -13.20 16.13
C SER A 308 0.32 -13.37 15.61
N GLN A 309 0.55 -14.32 14.69
CA GLN A 309 1.88 -14.66 14.20
C GLN A 309 2.26 -13.96 12.89
N THR A 310 1.29 -13.48 12.13
CA THR A 310 1.52 -12.94 10.78
C THR A 310 0.92 -11.53 10.63
N VAL A 311 -0.39 -11.35 10.88
CA VAL A 311 -1.07 -10.07 10.64
C VAL A 311 -0.56 -8.98 11.59
N GLN A 312 -0.56 -9.24 12.90
CA GLN A 312 -0.13 -8.27 13.91
C GLN A 312 1.36 -7.93 13.86
N THR A 313 2.17 -8.78 13.23
CA THR A 313 3.61 -8.57 13.06
C THR A 313 3.95 -7.80 11.78
N ALA A 314 3.01 -7.65 10.84
CA ALA A 314 3.26 -6.95 9.58
C ALA A 314 3.79 -5.50 9.74
N PRO A 315 3.36 -4.71 10.75
CA PRO A 315 3.94 -3.37 11.00
C PRO A 315 5.42 -3.36 11.35
N GLU A 316 6.01 -4.49 11.78
CA GLU A 316 7.44 -4.58 12.08
C GLU A 316 8.30 -4.30 10.84
N LEU A 317 7.77 -4.45 9.61
CA LEU A 317 8.50 -4.16 8.37
C LEU A 317 8.87 -2.68 8.22
N ARG A 318 8.18 -1.75 8.92
CA ARG A 318 8.51 -0.32 8.91
C ARG A 318 9.96 -0.06 9.31
N LYS A 319 10.41 -0.69 10.39
CA LYS A 319 11.71 -0.40 10.98
C LYS A 319 12.86 -0.72 10.01
N PRO A 320 13.03 -1.95 9.50
CA PRO A 320 14.10 -2.23 8.53
C PRO A 320 13.89 -1.50 7.20
N ALA A 321 12.65 -1.28 6.74
CA ALA A 321 12.39 -0.54 5.51
C ALA A 321 12.89 0.92 5.58
N TYR A 322 12.69 1.61 6.71
CA TYR A 322 13.05 3.02 6.87
C TYR A 322 14.45 3.20 7.43
N HIS A 323 14.81 2.49 8.50
CA HIS A 323 16.16 2.56 9.08
C HIS A 323 17.19 2.11 8.05
N GLY A 324 16.85 1.09 7.25
CA GLY A 324 17.79 0.56 6.30
C GLY A 324 18.15 1.54 5.19
N ILE A 325 17.17 2.34 4.75
CA ILE A 325 17.41 3.43 3.81
C ILE A 325 18.15 4.59 4.45
N ALA A 326 17.87 4.93 5.71
CA ALA A 326 18.59 5.97 6.42
C ALA A 326 20.09 5.61 6.56
N ILE A 327 20.41 4.37 6.94
CA ILE A 327 21.79 3.88 7.03
C ILE A 327 22.46 3.89 5.67
N LYS A 328 21.80 3.38 4.62
CA LYS A 328 22.33 3.35 3.26
C LYS A 328 22.55 4.75 2.68
N ALA A 329 21.76 5.74 3.10
CA ALA A 329 21.83 7.11 2.61
C ALA A 329 23.02 7.90 3.17
N LEU A 330 23.61 7.46 4.29
CA LEU A 330 24.78 8.07 4.91
C LEU A 330 26.06 7.30 4.53
N PRO A 331 27.09 7.95 3.95
CA PRO A 331 28.32 7.30 3.52
C PRO A 331 29.25 7.02 4.72
N CYS A 332 28.83 6.10 5.60
CA CYS A 332 29.49 5.76 6.86
C CYS A 332 30.97 5.38 6.65
N ASP A 333 31.27 4.56 5.64
CA ASP A 333 32.64 4.12 5.35
C ASP A 333 33.58 5.29 5.02
N GLN A 334 33.11 6.28 4.26
CA GLN A 334 33.91 7.46 3.90
C GLN A 334 34.20 8.34 5.11
N ILE A 335 33.24 8.44 6.04
CA ILE A 335 33.41 9.21 7.28
C ILE A 335 34.38 8.48 8.20
N LEU A 336 34.24 7.15 8.35
CA LEU A 336 35.14 6.32 9.15
C LEU A 336 36.59 6.41 8.65
N GLN A 337 36.81 6.32 7.34
CA GLN A 337 38.14 6.51 6.75
C GLN A 337 38.77 7.87 7.12
N ARG A 338 37.97 8.93 7.19
CA ARG A 338 38.45 10.26 7.63
C ARG A 338 38.74 10.28 9.13
N MET A 339 37.92 9.61 9.95
CA MET A 339 38.14 9.51 11.39
C MET A 339 39.46 8.81 11.73
N VAL A 340 39.81 7.72 11.03
CA VAL A 340 41.08 7.00 11.24
C VAL A 340 42.31 7.89 11.05
N THR A 341 42.23 8.94 10.23
CA THR A 341 43.35 9.87 10.01
C THR A 341 43.52 10.92 11.12
N VAL A 342 42.59 10.98 12.07
CA VAL A 342 42.61 11.96 13.17
C VAL A 342 43.61 11.53 14.24
N LYS A 343 44.50 12.45 14.61
CA LYS A 343 45.39 12.27 15.76
C LYS A 343 44.66 12.71 17.03
N TRP A 344 44.38 11.74 17.91
CA TRP A 344 43.68 11.97 19.17
C TRP A 344 44.57 12.57 20.27
N ASP A 345 45.89 12.45 20.14
CA ASP A 345 46.87 13.06 21.07
C ASP A 345 47.06 14.56 20.78
N ILE A 346 46.09 15.36 21.21
CA ILE A 346 46.09 16.81 21.02
C ILE A 346 46.73 17.51 22.23
N ARG A 347 47.80 18.29 22.01
CA ARG A 347 48.47 19.08 23.05
C ARG A 347 47.80 20.42 23.34
N ASP A 348 47.19 21.02 22.31
CA ASP A 348 46.51 22.33 22.38
C ASP A 348 45.12 22.22 21.75
N ILE A 349 44.09 22.67 22.48
CA ILE A 349 42.70 22.69 21.99
C ILE A 349 42.62 23.70 20.83
N LYS A 350 42.35 23.20 19.62
CA LYS A 350 42.13 24.04 18.44
C LYS A 350 40.68 24.54 18.42
N SER A 351 40.45 25.76 17.95
CA SER A 351 39.10 26.32 17.77
C SER A 351 38.36 25.78 16.53
N GLN A 352 38.97 24.85 15.78
CA GLN A 352 38.42 24.30 14.54
C GLN A 352 37.89 22.89 14.76
N HIS A 353 36.79 22.55 14.08
CA HIS A 353 36.24 21.20 14.08
C HIS A 353 37.13 20.24 13.28
N SER A 354 37.03 18.94 13.58
CA SER A 354 37.63 17.90 12.76
C SER A 354 36.91 17.80 11.42
N SER A 355 37.66 17.60 10.33
CA SER A 355 37.11 17.58 8.97
C SER A 355 36.06 16.48 8.73
N TYR A 356 36.12 15.36 9.48
CA TYR A 356 35.09 14.32 9.41
C TYR A 356 33.76 14.79 10.00
N VAL A 357 33.76 15.64 11.03
CA VAL A 357 32.56 16.21 11.64
C VAL A 357 31.87 17.13 10.64
N ASP A 358 32.65 18.00 9.98
CA ASP A 358 32.11 18.88 8.94
C ASP A 358 31.54 18.07 7.76
N SER A 359 32.20 16.98 7.38
CA SER A 359 31.73 16.08 6.33
C SER A 359 30.42 15.40 6.73
N LEU A 360 30.31 14.88 7.96
CA LEU A 360 29.10 14.24 8.48
C LEU A 360 27.93 15.24 8.56
N VAL A 361 28.16 16.47 9.03
CA VAL A 361 27.13 17.52 9.06
C VAL A 361 26.62 17.83 7.65
N GLN A 362 27.52 17.92 6.66
CA GLN A 362 27.12 18.11 5.26
C GLN A 362 26.25 16.95 4.74
N GLU A 363 26.58 15.71 5.11
CA GLU A 363 25.76 14.53 4.74
C GLU A 363 24.38 14.57 5.38
N PHE A 364 24.26 15.00 6.64
CA PHE A 364 22.94 15.21 7.27
C PHE A 364 22.11 16.28 6.57
N VAL A 365 22.72 17.40 6.17
CA VAL A 365 22.04 18.46 5.41
C VAL A 365 21.57 17.93 4.04
N ARG A 366 22.41 17.15 3.33
CA ARG A 366 22.04 16.51 2.05
C ARG A 366 20.92 15.50 2.24
N TYR A 367 20.98 14.69 3.30
CA TYR A 367 19.95 13.73 3.65
C TYR A 367 18.61 14.42 3.91
N GLN A 368 18.59 15.48 4.73
CA GLN A 368 17.41 16.29 4.98
C GLN A 368 16.85 16.90 3.69
N GLY A 369 17.72 17.44 2.82
CA GLY A 369 17.29 18.01 1.54
C GLY A 369 16.59 17.00 0.63
N ARG A 370 17.11 15.76 0.59
CA ARG A 370 16.48 14.65 -0.14
C ARG A 370 15.16 14.21 0.50
N LEU A 371 15.09 14.13 1.83
CA LEU A 371 13.84 13.82 2.55
C LEU A 371 12.74 14.84 2.23
N VAL A 372 13.05 16.13 2.29
CA VAL A 372 12.09 17.20 1.96
C VAL A 372 11.64 17.12 0.49
N ALA A 373 12.51 16.66 -0.42
CA ALA A 373 12.12 16.44 -1.81
C ALA A 373 11.10 15.29 -1.95
N VAL A 374 11.26 14.21 -1.19
CA VAL A 374 10.30 13.09 -1.13
C VAL A 374 8.99 13.52 -0.45
N GLU A 375 9.04 14.30 0.63
CA GLU A 375 7.84 14.79 1.32
C GLU A 375 6.94 15.69 0.43
N LYS A 376 7.50 16.29 -0.61
CA LYS A 376 6.71 17.05 -1.61
C LYS A 376 5.87 16.15 -2.50
N SER A 377 6.31 14.92 -2.78
CA SER A 377 5.56 13.96 -3.61
C SER A 377 4.59 13.13 -2.77
N ILE A 378 5.00 12.73 -1.56
CA ILE A 378 4.21 11.89 -0.67
C ILE A 378 4.18 12.47 0.75
N LYS A 379 2.99 12.61 1.33
CA LYS A 379 2.86 13.03 2.73
C LYS A 379 3.11 11.83 3.62
N ALA A 380 4.23 11.85 4.34
CA ALA A 380 4.60 10.79 5.27
C ALA A 380 3.62 10.69 6.46
N PRO A 381 3.30 9.47 6.95
CA PRO A 381 2.71 9.29 8.26
C PRO A 381 3.64 9.85 9.34
N ALA A 382 3.08 10.27 10.48
CA ALA A 382 3.83 10.94 11.54
C ALA A 382 5.01 10.10 12.10
N GLU A 383 4.89 8.77 12.04
CA GLU A 383 5.90 7.83 12.54
C GLU A 383 7.14 7.73 11.63
N VAL A 384 6.97 7.95 10.31
CA VAL A 384 8.01 7.66 9.31
C VAL A 384 9.20 8.62 9.41
N PRO A 385 9.03 9.96 9.53
CA PRO A 385 10.15 10.87 9.72
C PRO A 385 10.96 10.54 10.97
N HIS A 386 10.30 10.14 12.07
CA HIS A 386 10.98 9.75 13.31
C HIS A 386 11.89 8.55 13.07
N MET A 387 11.38 7.46 12.46
CA MET A 387 12.18 6.25 12.17
C MET A 387 13.34 6.52 11.21
N LEU A 388 13.14 7.40 10.21
CA LEU A 388 14.18 7.79 9.27
C LEU A 388 15.33 8.53 9.97
N TRP A 389 15.01 9.51 10.81
CA TRP A 389 16.01 10.24 11.59
C TRP A 389 16.67 9.37 12.67
N GLU A 390 15.91 8.50 13.34
CA GLU A 390 16.44 7.54 14.29
C GLU A 390 17.48 6.63 13.62
N GLY A 391 17.17 6.06 12.45
CA GLY A 391 18.10 5.25 11.67
C GLY A 391 19.36 6.01 11.25
N ALA A 392 19.23 7.28 10.84
CA ALA A 392 20.34 8.13 10.45
C ALA A 392 21.28 8.43 11.64
N VAL A 393 20.71 8.70 12.83
CA VAL A 393 21.46 8.93 14.07
C VAL A 393 22.16 7.65 14.53
N ILE A 394 21.50 6.49 14.45
CA ILE A 394 22.10 5.19 14.77
C ILE A 394 23.31 4.92 13.85
N ALA A 395 23.19 5.20 12.55
CA ALA A 395 24.29 5.04 11.60
C ALA A 395 25.49 5.92 11.96
N ALA A 396 25.25 7.20 12.28
CA ALA A 396 26.32 8.11 12.70
C ALA A 396 26.96 7.70 14.04
N ASN A 397 26.17 7.28 15.01
CA ASN A 397 26.68 6.78 16.30
C ASN A 397 27.57 5.56 16.11
N ARG A 398 27.21 4.64 15.19
CA ARG A 398 28.04 3.48 14.88
C ARG A 398 29.40 3.90 14.34
N VAL A 399 29.45 4.89 13.44
CA VAL A 399 30.71 5.44 12.93
C VAL A 399 31.58 6.00 14.06
N PHE A 400 30.98 6.66 15.07
CA PHE A 400 31.72 7.16 16.22
C PHE A 400 32.22 6.09 17.19
N VAL A 401 31.57 4.92 17.23
CA VAL A 401 32.00 3.81 18.09
C VAL A 401 33.09 2.98 17.41
N GLU A 402 33.05 2.86 16.08
CA GLU A 402 34.01 2.06 15.31
C GLU A 402 35.32 2.81 15.02
N GLY A 403 35.29 4.13 14.82
CA GLY A 403 36.47 4.96 14.52
C GLY A 403 37.04 5.65 15.75
#